data_AF-A0A6G8QB79-F1
#
_entry.id   AF-A0A6G8QB79-F1
#
_cell.length_a   1.000
_cell.length_b   1.000
_cell.length_c   1.000
_cell.angle_alpha   90.00
_cell.angle_beta   90.00
_cell.angle_gamma   90.00
#
_symmetry.space_group_name_H-M   'P 1'
#
loop_
_entity.id
_entity.type
_entity.pdbx_description
1 polymer ?
#
loop_
_entity_poly.entity_id
_entity_poly.type
_entity_poly.pdbx_seq_one_letter_code
_entity_poly.pdbx_strand_id
1 'polypeptide(L)'
;MCSSRRTTPLYATGEPKTKNSRRVIRLTGAAVEALRGHLARQLEEMERMGSLYRPGGLVFATEAGTIINPSNLRNRSLKPLLKKAGLRPVRFHDLRHTCATLLLSKNVNPKIVSEMLGHASVSITLDVYSHLMPDMQEKAAKALEEALSSL
;
A
#
# COMPACT_ATOMS: atom_id res chain seq x y z
N MET A 1 8.57 2.92 -46.01
CA MET A 1 9.59 3.65 -45.23
C MET A 1 8.89 4.47 -44.16
N CYS A 2 9.44 4.46 -42.95
CA CYS A 2 9.13 5.31 -41.78
C CYS A 2 7.70 5.30 -41.21
N SER A 3 7.34 4.22 -40.50
CA SER A 3 6.38 4.29 -39.40
C SER A 3 7.14 4.68 -38.13
N SER A 4 7.04 5.96 -37.73
CA SER A 4 7.67 6.43 -36.51
C SER A 4 6.96 5.80 -35.30
N ARG A 5 7.64 4.86 -34.66
CA ARG A 5 7.24 4.37 -33.33
C ARG A 5 7.37 5.55 -32.38
N ARG A 6 6.23 6.06 -31.89
CA ARG A 6 6.20 6.98 -30.76
C ARG A 6 6.73 6.23 -29.53
N THR A 7 8.02 6.39 -29.24
CA THR A 7 8.64 6.00 -27.97
C THR A 7 8.26 7.05 -26.93
N THR A 8 7.02 7.02 -26.46
CA THR A 8 6.62 7.80 -25.29
C THR A 8 7.27 7.18 -24.05
N PRO A 9 7.95 7.92 -23.16
CA PRO A 9 8.43 7.34 -21.91
C PRO A 9 7.20 7.05 -21.04
N LEU A 10 6.87 5.77 -20.85
CA LEU A 10 5.52 5.41 -20.39
C LEU A 10 5.26 5.71 -18.90
N TYR A 11 6.28 5.83 -18.05
CA TYR A 11 6.14 6.31 -16.67
C TYR A 11 7.51 6.87 -16.22
N ALA A 12 7.53 8.05 -15.60
CA ALA A 12 8.74 8.64 -15.02
C ALA A 12 8.69 8.57 -13.49
N THR A 13 9.77 8.09 -12.87
CA THR A 13 9.96 8.21 -11.43
C THR A 13 10.38 9.64 -11.11
N GLY A 14 9.54 10.39 -10.41
CA GLY A 14 9.83 11.73 -9.95
C GLY A 14 10.07 11.75 -8.45
N GLU A 15 10.85 12.71 -7.98
CA GLU A 15 10.92 12.98 -6.54
C GLU A 15 9.57 13.48 -6.03
N PRO A 16 9.17 13.10 -4.81
CA PRO A 16 7.95 13.63 -4.24
C PRO A 16 8.00 15.15 -4.12
N LYS A 17 6.95 15.83 -4.59
CA LYS A 17 6.87 17.31 -4.60
C LYS A 17 6.94 17.96 -3.22
N THR A 18 6.79 17.19 -2.14
CA THR A 18 6.78 17.70 -0.76
C THR A 18 7.57 16.80 0.18
N LYS A 19 8.24 17.41 1.18
CA LYS A 19 9.01 16.70 2.21
C LYS A 19 8.16 15.67 2.96
N ASN A 20 6.88 15.96 3.19
CA ASN A 20 5.93 15.08 3.90
C ASN A 20 5.60 13.78 3.17
N SER A 21 5.96 13.65 1.89
CA SER A 21 5.68 12.43 1.12
C SER A 21 6.69 11.31 1.39
N ARG A 22 7.92 11.68 1.82
CA ARG A 22 8.94 10.70 2.27
C ARG A 22 8.62 10.28 3.71
N ARG A 23 8.40 8.98 3.91
CA ARG A 23 8.10 8.42 5.24
C ARG A 23 8.69 7.03 5.40
N VAL A 24 9.01 6.69 6.65
CA VAL A 24 9.47 5.36 7.03
C VAL A 24 8.28 4.58 7.57
N ILE A 25 8.03 3.41 6.99
CA ILE A 25 6.95 2.52 7.44
C ILE A 25 7.60 1.28 8.04
N ARG A 26 7.20 0.93 9.27
CA ARG A 26 7.58 -0.34 9.89
C ARG A 26 6.76 -1.46 9.23
N LEU A 27 7.45 -2.46 8.71
CA LEU A 27 6.83 -3.61 8.08
C LEU A 27 6.51 -4.69 9.11
N THR A 28 5.41 -5.40 8.91
CA THR A 28 5.10 -6.61 9.67
C THR A 28 6.02 -7.75 9.23
N GLY A 29 6.20 -8.76 10.08
CA GLY A 29 6.96 -9.97 9.70
C GLY A 29 6.43 -10.60 8.41
N ALA A 30 5.11 -10.72 8.28
CA ALA A 30 4.47 -11.23 7.06
C ALA A 30 4.80 -10.41 5.81
N ALA A 31 4.86 -9.07 5.91
CA ALA A 31 5.24 -8.22 4.79
C ALA A 31 6.73 -8.38 4.42
N VAL A 32 7.61 -8.55 5.40
CA VAL A 32 9.04 -8.83 5.17
C VAL A 32 9.21 -10.17 4.46
N GLU A 33 8.54 -11.22 4.92
CA GLU A 33 8.59 -12.54 4.28
C GLU A 33 8.03 -12.52 2.85
N ALA A 34 6.93 -11.79 2.62
CA ALA A 34 6.40 -11.60 1.28
C ALA A 34 7.40 -10.89 0.34
N LEU A 35 8.14 -9.88 0.84
CA LEU A 35 9.18 -9.19 0.08
C LEU A 35 10.39 -10.08 -0.20
N ARG A 36 10.81 -10.92 0.75
CA ARG A 36 11.88 -11.90 0.55
C ARG A 36 11.52 -12.91 -0.52
N GLY A 37 10.32 -13.49 -0.44
CA GLY A 37 9.82 -14.40 -1.47
C GLY A 37 9.65 -13.72 -2.83
N HIS A 38 9.30 -12.43 -2.85
CA HIS A 38 9.26 -11.64 -4.08
C HIS A 38 10.65 -11.42 -4.69
N LEU A 39 11.65 -11.09 -3.88
CA LEU A 39 13.03 -10.95 -4.32
C LEU A 39 13.56 -12.26 -4.93
N ALA A 40 13.31 -13.40 -4.30
CA ALA A 40 13.71 -14.71 -4.83
C ALA A 40 13.14 -14.96 -6.24
N ARG A 41 11.83 -14.75 -6.43
CA ARG A 41 11.20 -14.87 -7.76
C ARG A 41 11.77 -13.89 -8.78
N GLN A 42 12.06 -12.66 -8.37
CA GLN A 42 12.63 -11.65 -9.28
C GLN A 42 14.03 -12.03 -9.76
N LEU A 43 14.84 -12.67 -8.90
CA LEU A 43 16.16 -13.17 -9.28
C LEU A 43 16.05 -14.32 -10.29
N GLU A 44 15.11 -15.25 -10.08
CA GLU A 44 14.82 -16.33 -11.04
C GLU A 44 14.32 -15.78 -12.39
N GLU A 45 13.46 -14.76 -12.39
CA GLU A 45 13.01 -14.07 -13.59
C GLU A 45 14.16 -13.38 -14.32
N MET A 46 15.06 -12.72 -13.58
CA MET A 46 16.24 -12.07 -14.13
C MET A 46 17.19 -13.08 -14.80
N GLU A 47 17.44 -14.22 -14.15
CA GLU A 47 18.25 -15.29 -14.72
C GLU A 47 17.60 -15.86 -15.99
N ARG A 48 16.30 -16.17 -15.93
CA ARG A 48 15.54 -16.69 -17.08
C ARG A 48 15.55 -15.74 -18.28
N MET A 49 15.45 -14.43 -18.03
CA MET A 49 15.41 -13.42 -19.09
C MET A 49 16.81 -13.09 -19.63
N GLY A 50 17.86 -13.35 -18.86
CA GLY A 50 19.26 -13.13 -19.27
C GLY A 50 19.48 -11.74 -19.84
N SER A 51 19.96 -11.67 -21.08
CA SER A 51 20.26 -10.41 -21.78
C SER A 51 19.03 -9.54 -22.09
N LEU A 52 17.81 -10.11 -22.02
CA LEU A 52 16.57 -9.37 -22.23
C LEU A 52 16.08 -8.65 -20.98
N TYR A 53 16.63 -8.96 -19.80
CA TYR A 53 16.29 -8.29 -18.56
C TYR A 53 16.81 -6.85 -18.54
N ARG A 54 15.95 -5.90 -18.16
CA ARG A 54 16.30 -4.48 -18.07
C ARG A 54 16.42 -4.05 -16.61
N PRO A 55 17.63 -3.91 -16.06
CA PRO A 55 17.79 -3.52 -14.67
C PRO A 55 17.35 -2.07 -14.46
N GLY A 56 16.27 -1.88 -13.70
CA GLY A 56 15.73 -0.56 -13.33
C GLY A 56 15.82 -0.21 -11.85
N GLY A 57 16.47 -1.06 -11.03
CA GLY A 57 16.52 -0.88 -9.57
C GLY A 57 15.15 -0.94 -8.87
N LEU A 58 14.16 -1.57 -9.50
CA LEU A 58 12.78 -1.64 -9.03
C LEU A 58 12.58 -2.85 -8.13
N VAL A 59 11.94 -2.64 -6.98
CA VAL A 59 11.47 -3.74 -6.12
C VAL A 59 10.33 -4.51 -6.77
N PHE A 60 9.36 -3.81 -7.38
CA PHE A 60 8.28 -4.43 -8.14
C PHE A 60 8.45 -4.10 -9.62
N ALA A 61 8.93 -5.08 -10.38
CA ALA A 61 9.14 -4.99 -11.82
C ALA A 61 8.26 -5.99 -12.58
N THR A 62 8.13 -5.78 -13.89
CA THR A 62 7.70 -6.85 -14.79
C THR A 62 8.81 -7.90 -14.91
N GLU A 63 8.51 -9.08 -15.47
CA GLU A 63 9.52 -10.13 -15.71
C GLU A 63 10.74 -9.61 -16.51
N ALA A 64 10.54 -8.62 -17.39
CA ALA A 64 11.61 -8.00 -18.16
C ALA A 64 12.35 -6.86 -17.40
N GLY A 65 12.09 -6.66 -16.11
CA GLY A 65 12.75 -5.65 -15.28
C GLY A 65 12.20 -4.22 -15.43
N THR A 66 11.10 -4.03 -16.17
CA THR A 66 10.52 -2.70 -16.45
C THR A 66 9.38 -2.33 -15.50
N ILE A 67 8.95 -1.07 -15.52
CA ILE A 67 7.84 -0.56 -14.68
C ILE A 67 6.54 -1.30 -14.97
N ILE A 68 5.84 -1.73 -13.91
CA ILE A 68 4.51 -2.34 -14.01
C ILE A 68 3.50 -1.27 -14.42
N ASN A 69 2.75 -1.53 -15.51
CA ASN A 69 1.65 -0.68 -15.91
C ASN A 69 0.48 -0.79 -14.90
N PRO A 70 0.02 0.32 -14.29
CA PRO A 70 -1.06 0.29 -13.28
C PRO A 70 -2.38 -0.29 -13.81
N SER A 71 -2.69 -0.10 -15.09
CA SER A 71 -3.89 -0.69 -15.69
C SER A 71 -3.78 -2.19 -15.83
N ASN A 72 -2.59 -2.72 -16.15
CA ASN A 72 -2.36 -4.17 -16.17
C ASN A 72 -2.43 -4.76 -14.76
N LEU A 73 -1.81 -4.10 -13.77
CA LEU A 73 -1.91 -4.53 -12.37
C LEU A 73 -3.38 -4.66 -11.91
N ARG A 74 -4.21 -3.66 -12.22
CA ARG A 74 -5.64 -3.69 -11.85
C ARG A 74 -6.42 -4.74 -12.64
N ASN A 75 -6.28 -4.76 -13.97
CA ASN A 75 -7.17 -5.54 -14.83
C ASN A 75 -6.72 -6.98 -15.05
N ARG A 76 -5.42 -7.23 -15.09
CA ARG A 76 -4.83 -8.54 -15.41
C ARG A 76 -4.32 -9.30 -14.19
N SER A 77 -4.05 -8.61 -13.08
CA SER A 77 -3.57 -9.25 -11.85
C SER A 77 -4.63 -9.23 -10.75
N LEU A 78 -5.07 -8.03 -10.30
CA LEU A 78 -5.99 -7.91 -9.17
C LEU A 78 -7.36 -8.52 -9.46
N LYS A 79 -8.03 -8.12 -10.56
CA LYS A 79 -9.38 -8.62 -10.88
C LYS A 79 -9.44 -10.15 -10.99
N PRO A 80 -8.53 -10.83 -11.72
CA PRO A 80 -8.51 -12.30 -11.75
C PRO A 80 -8.24 -12.94 -10.38
N LEU A 81 -7.35 -12.34 -9.58
CA LEU A 81 -7.04 -12.84 -8.23
C LEU A 81 -8.25 -12.76 -7.30
N LEU A 82 -9.00 -11.66 -7.33
CA LEU A 82 -10.24 -11.51 -6.56
C LEU A 82 -11.28 -12.55 -7.00
N LYS A 83 -11.45 -12.78 -8.31
CA LYS A 83 -12.35 -13.80 -8.84
C LYS A 83 -11.96 -15.20 -8.36
N LYS A 84 -10.66 -15.53 -8.41
CA LYS A 84 -10.14 -16.81 -7.93
C LYS A 84 -10.36 -17.00 -6.43
N ALA A 85 -10.26 -15.93 -5.65
CA ALA A 85 -10.51 -15.93 -4.21
C ALA A 85 -12.01 -15.92 -3.84
N GLY A 86 -12.93 -15.86 -4.80
CA GLY A 86 -14.37 -15.76 -4.53
C GLY A 86 -14.78 -14.42 -3.91
N LEU A 87 -13.97 -13.38 -4.06
CA LEU A 87 -14.20 -12.07 -3.47
C LEU A 87 -14.94 -11.15 -4.43
N ARG A 88 -15.76 -10.25 -3.86
CA ARG A 88 -16.37 -9.16 -4.62
C ARG A 88 -15.30 -8.28 -5.29
N PRO A 89 -15.60 -7.62 -6.42
CA PRO A 89 -14.69 -6.65 -7.01
C PRO A 89 -14.35 -5.55 -6.01
N VAL A 90 -13.05 -5.33 -5.79
CA VAL A 90 -12.50 -4.21 -5.03
C VAL A 90 -11.45 -3.49 -5.86
N ARG A 91 -11.27 -2.20 -5.60
CA ARG A 91 -10.27 -1.35 -6.26
C ARG A 91 -8.93 -1.53 -5.56
N PHE A 92 -7.84 -1.24 -6.27
CA PHE A 92 -6.50 -1.40 -5.71
C PHE A 92 -6.27 -0.54 -4.47
N HIS A 93 -6.81 0.69 -4.45
CA HIS A 93 -6.71 1.56 -3.28
C HIS A 93 -7.62 1.16 -2.13
N ASP A 94 -8.61 0.28 -2.34
CA ASP A 94 -9.43 -0.25 -1.25
C ASP A 94 -8.58 -1.11 -0.30
N LEU A 95 -7.47 -1.71 -0.77
CA LEU A 95 -6.51 -2.40 0.10
C LEU A 95 -5.93 -1.47 1.18
N ARG A 96 -5.67 -0.22 0.79
CA ARG A 96 -5.19 0.82 1.71
C ARG A 96 -6.28 1.25 2.69
N HIS A 97 -7.53 1.33 2.23
CA HIS A 97 -8.68 1.59 3.10
C HIS A 97 -8.86 0.45 4.12
N THR A 98 -8.75 -0.81 3.70
CA THR A 98 -8.80 -1.98 4.58
C THR A 98 -7.72 -1.91 5.66
N CYS A 99 -6.48 -1.54 5.31
CA CYS A 99 -5.42 -1.35 6.30
C CYS A 99 -5.80 -0.31 7.37
N ALA A 100 -6.32 0.84 6.96
CA ALA A 100 -6.76 1.89 7.88
C ALA A 100 -7.88 1.40 8.82
N THR A 101 -8.91 0.77 8.25
CA THR A 101 -10.04 0.19 9.00
C THR A 101 -9.58 -0.86 10.02
N LEU A 102 -8.65 -1.74 9.64
CA LEU A 102 -8.12 -2.76 10.54
C LEU A 102 -7.35 -2.14 11.71
N LEU A 103 -6.52 -1.12 11.46
CA LEU A 103 -5.77 -0.46 12.52
C LEU A 103 -6.69 0.31 13.48
N LEU A 104 -7.68 1.03 12.95
CA LEU A 104 -8.62 1.80 13.76
C LEU A 104 -9.56 0.91 14.58
N SER A 105 -10.01 -0.22 14.03
CA SER A 105 -10.81 -1.19 14.81
C SER A 105 -10.02 -1.80 15.98
N LYS A 106 -8.69 -1.76 15.93
CA LYS A 106 -7.78 -2.12 17.04
C LYS A 106 -7.43 -0.94 17.94
N ASN A 107 -8.14 0.18 17.83
CA ASN A 107 -7.93 1.42 18.59
C ASN A 107 -6.50 2.00 18.45
N VAL A 108 -5.84 1.75 17.32
CA VAL A 108 -4.56 2.43 17.02
C VAL A 108 -4.85 3.92 16.85
N ASN A 109 -3.99 4.76 17.43
CA ASN A 109 -4.16 6.22 17.38
C ASN A 109 -4.33 6.70 15.92
N PRO A 110 -5.41 7.45 15.59
CA PRO A 110 -5.68 7.95 14.24
C PRO A 110 -4.54 8.77 13.65
N LYS A 111 -3.74 9.45 14.48
CA LYS A 111 -2.53 10.16 14.05
C LYS A 111 -1.48 9.22 13.48
N ILE A 112 -1.20 8.11 14.17
CA ILE A 112 -0.24 7.09 13.70
C ILE A 112 -0.73 6.47 12.39
N VAL A 113 -2.02 6.14 12.32
CA VAL A 113 -2.63 5.59 11.09
C VAL A 113 -2.50 6.60 9.94
N SER A 114 -2.81 7.87 10.18
CA SER A 114 -2.71 8.95 9.20
C SER A 114 -1.28 9.14 8.68
N GLU A 115 -0.28 9.09 9.56
CA GLU A 115 1.14 9.21 9.23
C GLU A 115 1.63 8.01 8.42
N MET A 116 1.27 6.78 8.82
CA MET A 116 1.62 5.55 8.10
C MET A 116 1.06 5.57 6.67
N LEU A 117 -0.20 6.00 6.53
CA LEU A 117 -0.84 6.17 5.25
C LEU A 117 -0.19 7.34 4.48
N GLY A 118 0.21 8.42 5.15
CA GLY A 118 0.74 9.63 4.51
C GLY A 118 -0.41 10.52 4.02
N HIS A 119 -1.46 10.66 4.82
CA HIS A 119 -2.48 11.69 4.59
C HIS A 119 -1.92 13.06 4.98
N ALA A 120 -2.33 14.10 4.25
CA ALA A 120 -1.88 15.48 4.49
C ALA A 120 -2.37 16.04 5.83
N SER A 121 -3.49 15.52 6.34
CA SER A 121 -4.04 15.86 7.65
C SER A 121 -4.67 14.62 8.29
N VAL A 122 -4.63 14.57 9.62
CA VAL A 122 -5.37 13.60 10.43
C VAL A 122 -6.87 13.69 10.21
N SER A 123 -7.39 14.89 9.93
CA SER A 123 -8.82 15.10 9.64
C SER A 123 -9.29 14.17 8.52
N ILE A 124 -8.50 13.98 7.45
CA ILE A 124 -8.85 13.05 6.37
C ILE A 124 -9.10 11.63 6.91
N THR A 125 -8.28 11.18 7.86
CA THR A 125 -8.43 9.85 8.48
C THR A 125 -9.67 9.82 9.38
N LEU A 126 -9.88 10.83 10.21
CA LEU A 126 -11.04 10.90 11.10
C LEU A 126 -12.35 11.04 10.31
N ASP A 127 -12.40 11.87 9.29
CA ASP A 127 -13.58 12.09 8.46
C ASP A 127 -13.99 10.80 7.73
N VAL A 128 -13.01 10.05 7.21
CA VAL A 128 -13.28 8.82 6.46
C VAL A 128 -13.64 7.65 7.36
N TYR A 129 -13.11 7.57 8.60
CA TYR A 129 -13.20 6.36 9.43
C TYR A 129 -13.81 6.56 10.82
N SER A 130 -14.25 7.76 11.18
CA SER A 130 -14.87 8.08 12.50
C SER A 130 -16.02 7.14 12.86
N HIS A 131 -16.82 6.73 11.88
CA HIS A 131 -17.94 5.78 12.06
C HIS A 131 -17.50 4.39 12.57
N LEU A 132 -16.21 4.05 12.47
CA LEU A 132 -15.64 2.79 12.97
C LEU A 132 -15.19 2.88 14.43
N MET A 133 -15.40 4.03 15.08
CA MET A 133 -14.97 4.29 16.45
C MET A 133 -16.15 4.65 17.40
N PRO A 134 -17.31 3.94 17.36
CA PRO A 134 -18.46 4.27 18.19
C PRO A 134 -18.15 4.15 19.69
N ASP A 135 -17.36 3.15 20.09
CA ASP A 135 -17.10 2.84 21.50
C ASP A 135 -16.00 3.72 22.14
N MET A 136 -15.46 4.72 21.42
CA MET A 136 -14.37 5.53 21.95
C MET A 136 -14.80 6.42 23.12
N GLN A 137 -16.04 6.91 23.13
CA GLN A 137 -16.52 7.72 24.24
C GLN A 137 -16.63 6.90 25.53
N GLU A 138 -17.17 5.68 25.45
CA GLU A 138 -17.29 4.78 26.60
C GLU A 138 -15.91 4.36 27.13
N LYS A 139 -14.97 4.03 26.24
CA LYS A 139 -13.58 3.74 26.64
C LYS A 139 -12.89 4.93 27.27
N ALA A 140 -13.11 6.15 26.77
CA ALA A 140 -12.53 7.36 27.33
C ALA A 140 -13.08 7.63 28.75
N ALA A 141 -14.39 7.46 28.95
CA ALA A 141 -15.00 7.56 30.27
C ALA A 141 -14.42 6.53 31.24
N LYS A 142 -14.30 5.26 30.81
CA LYS A 142 -13.70 4.19 31.62
C LYS A 142 -12.24 4.45 31.98
N ALA A 143 -11.43 4.93 31.03
CA ALA A 143 -10.03 5.27 31.27
C ALA A 143 -9.89 6.43 32.27
N LEU A 144 -10.81 7.41 32.23
CA LEU A 144 -10.85 8.49 33.20
C LEU A 144 -11.22 7.97 34.60
N GLU A 145 -12.22 7.10 34.69
CA GLU A 145 -12.62 6.44 35.94
C GLU A 145 -11.47 5.65 36.57
N GLU A 146 -10.75 4.86 35.75
CA GLU A 146 -9.57 4.11 36.19
C GLU A 146 -8.45 5.04 36.70
N ALA A 147 -8.18 6.14 35.99
CA ALA A 147 -7.17 7.11 36.42
C ALA A 147 -7.55 7.80 37.73
N LEU A 148 -8.83 8.18 37.89
CA LEU A 148 -9.34 8.82 39.11
C LEU A 148 -9.40 7.85 40.31
N SER A 149 -9.72 6.57 40.06
CA SER A 149 -9.77 5.53 41.10
C SER A 149 -8.38 5.06 41.55
N SER A 150 -7.33 5.41 40.81
CA SER A 150 -5.93 5.10 41.12
C SER A 150 -5.19 6.22 41.86
N LEU A 151 -5.87 7.33 42.15
CA LEU A 151 -5.41 8.45 42.98
C LEU A 151 -5.82 8.26 44.44
#